data_AF-A0A838DDG3-F1
#
_entry.id   AF-A0A838DDG3-F1
#
_cell.length_a   1.000
_cell.length_b   1.000
_cell.length_c   1.000
_cell.angle_alpha   90.00
_cell.angle_beta   90.00
_cell.angle_gamma   90.00
#
_symmetry.space_group_name_H-M   'P 1'
#
loop_
_entity.id
_entity.type
_entity.pdbx_description
1 polymer ?
#
loop_
_entity_poly.entity_id
_entity_poly.type
_entity_poly.pdbx_seq_one_letter_code
_entity_poly.pdbx_strand_id
1 'polypeptide(L)'
;MDDLDIVTDPEEAAEEAGLRYVSDDQPGYTRKQKGDDFEYFDTQGKPITDEKRLLRIRRLAIPPAYTDVWICPTANGHLQATGRDARGRKQYRYHERWREKRDETKYDRMLIFGAALPKIRKRVEADLALPGLPRNKVLATIVSLMERTFIRVGNEEYARTNKSYGLTTMRNKHVKVNGTKVRFNFRGKSGVEHEVDIADRRLARIVKKVQDLPGQQLFGYVDEEGNVADVTSQDVNDYLREISGEDFTAKDFRTWAGTVLAAVALNALDAFENKTQAKKNVKSAITAVSKILGNTPAVCRKCYIHPAVLETYLSGSMIEGLRRKTEQALAENLPDLRSVEAAVMSFLQTRLASANGKG
;
A
#
# COMPACT_ATOMS: atom_id res chain seq x y z
N MET A 1 5.49 -12.96 1.39
CA MET A 1 5.20 -12.55 2.78
C MET A 1 4.47 -11.22 2.69
N ASP A 2 3.17 -11.18 2.95
CA ASP A 2 2.32 -9.96 2.91
C ASP A 2 2.06 -9.49 4.36
N ASP A 3 3.09 -9.56 5.20
CA ASP A 3 3.10 -9.01 6.56
C ASP A 3 3.72 -7.62 6.50
N LEU A 4 2.87 -6.63 6.31
CA LEU A 4 3.16 -5.22 6.60
C LEU A 4 2.24 -4.84 7.72
N ASP A 5 2.75 -5.03 8.94
CA ASP A 5 2.07 -4.64 10.15
C ASP A 5 1.95 -3.12 10.26
N ILE A 6 0.69 -2.72 10.34
CA ILE A 6 0.20 -1.42 10.74
C ILE A 6 0.36 -1.39 12.26
N VAL A 7 1.34 -0.64 12.77
CA VAL A 7 1.62 -0.51 14.20
C VAL A 7 0.57 0.38 14.86
N THR A 8 -0.56 -0.24 15.19
CA THR A 8 -0.98 -0.40 16.59
C THR A 8 -0.38 -1.73 17.04
N ASP A 9 0.03 -1.90 18.31
CA ASP A 9 0.49 -3.20 18.80
C ASP A 9 -0.52 -4.27 18.33
N PRO A 10 -0.10 -5.26 17.50
CA PRO A 10 -1.01 -6.27 16.97
C PRO A 10 -1.79 -7.01 18.08
N GLU A 11 -1.22 -7.06 19.28
CA GLU A 11 -1.88 -7.58 20.48
C GLU A 11 -2.98 -6.64 20.97
N GLU A 12 -2.68 -5.36 21.18
CA GLU A 12 -3.64 -4.33 21.58
C GLU A 12 -4.79 -4.17 20.56
N ALA A 13 -4.48 -4.19 19.27
CA ALA A 13 -5.47 -4.13 18.20
C ALA A 13 -6.37 -5.37 18.14
N ALA A 14 -5.85 -6.54 18.54
CA ALA A 14 -6.64 -7.75 18.65
C ALA A 14 -7.59 -7.63 19.86
N GLU A 15 -7.08 -7.19 21.01
CA GLU A 15 -7.86 -7.02 22.24
C GLU A 15 -8.99 -6.00 22.06
N GLU A 16 -8.73 -4.84 21.45
CA GLU A 16 -9.75 -3.83 21.14
C GLU A 16 -10.84 -4.35 20.19
N ALA A 17 -10.51 -5.30 19.30
CA ALA A 17 -11.47 -5.96 18.41
C ALA A 17 -12.23 -7.12 19.11
N GLY A 18 -11.97 -7.36 20.40
CA GLY A 18 -12.49 -8.52 21.14
C GLY A 18 -11.91 -9.86 20.66
N LEU A 19 -10.70 -9.83 20.11
CA LEU A 19 -9.98 -10.96 19.53
C LEU A 19 -8.72 -11.28 20.34
N ARG A 20 -8.21 -12.49 20.17
CA ARG A 20 -6.94 -12.94 20.75
C ARG A 20 -5.84 -12.85 19.71
N TYR A 21 -4.71 -12.30 20.10
CA TYR A 21 -3.51 -12.40 19.29
C TYR A 21 -3.01 -13.85 19.28
N VAL A 22 -2.71 -14.39 18.10
CA VAL A 22 -2.32 -15.79 17.86
C VAL A 22 -1.34 -15.86 16.70
N SER A 23 -0.26 -16.62 16.84
CA SER A 23 0.70 -16.89 15.76
C SER A 23 0.53 -18.32 15.23
N ASP A 24 0.84 -18.54 13.96
CA ASP A 24 0.87 -19.88 13.38
C ASP A 24 2.12 -20.71 13.75
N ASP A 25 3.02 -20.11 14.53
CA ASP A 25 4.09 -20.84 15.24
C ASP A 25 3.57 -21.58 16.49
N GLN A 26 2.35 -21.26 16.93
CA GLN A 26 1.68 -21.95 18.04
C GLN A 26 0.99 -23.23 17.56
N PRO A 27 0.72 -24.22 18.43
CA PRO A 27 -0.04 -25.41 18.05
C PRO A 27 -1.41 -25.07 17.45
N GLY A 28 -1.65 -25.52 16.22
CA GLY A 28 -2.92 -25.33 15.49
C GLY A 28 -3.52 -26.63 15.01
N TYR A 29 -4.73 -26.55 14.46
CA TYR A 29 -5.33 -27.65 13.74
C TYR A 29 -4.69 -27.78 12.35
N THR A 30 -4.63 -29.00 11.85
CA THR A 30 -4.09 -29.31 10.53
C THR A 30 -5.13 -30.04 9.69
N ARG A 31 -4.86 -30.21 8.40
CA ARG A 31 -5.72 -30.99 7.50
C ARG A 31 -4.91 -31.95 6.65
N LYS A 32 -5.52 -33.08 6.29
CA LYS A 32 -4.98 -34.06 5.34
C LYS A 32 -6.04 -34.36 4.28
N GLN A 33 -5.62 -34.48 3.03
CA GLN A 33 -6.52 -34.82 1.94
C GLN A 33 -7.05 -36.26 2.08
N LYS A 34 -8.35 -36.45 1.85
CA LYS A 34 -9.05 -37.74 1.89
C LYS A 34 -10.06 -37.79 0.73
N GLY A 35 -9.61 -38.30 -0.42
CA GLY A 35 -10.38 -38.25 -1.66
C GLY A 35 -10.60 -36.80 -2.10
N ASP A 36 -11.86 -36.44 -2.32
CA ASP A 36 -12.29 -35.08 -2.72
C ASP A 36 -12.50 -34.13 -1.52
N ASP A 37 -12.34 -34.60 -0.29
CA ASP A 37 -12.51 -33.81 0.93
C ASP A 37 -11.23 -33.81 1.80
N PHE A 38 -11.30 -33.16 2.96
CA PHE A 38 -10.23 -33.07 3.94
C PHE A 38 -10.65 -33.62 5.29
N GLU A 39 -9.75 -34.39 5.90
CA GLU A 39 -9.81 -34.77 7.30
C GLU A 39 -9.02 -33.76 8.13
N TYR A 40 -9.58 -33.31 9.25
CA TYR A 40 -8.98 -32.29 10.11
C TYR A 40 -8.48 -32.91 11.41
N PHE A 41 -7.35 -32.43 11.90
CA PHE A 41 -6.68 -32.95 13.10
C PHE A 41 -6.46 -31.82 14.11
N ASP A 42 -6.64 -32.12 15.39
CA ASP A 42 -6.43 -31.18 16.47
C ASP A 42 -4.94 -30.94 16.75
N THR A 43 -4.64 -30.12 17.77
CA THR A 43 -3.26 -29.77 18.17
C THR A 43 -2.45 -30.95 18.69
N GLN A 44 -3.09 -32.10 18.95
CA GLN A 44 -2.47 -33.36 19.39
C GLN A 44 -2.46 -34.41 18.27
N GLY A 45 -2.88 -34.04 17.05
CA GLY A 45 -2.96 -34.95 15.91
C GLY A 45 -4.16 -35.90 15.94
N LYS A 46 -5.17 -35.67 16.80
CA LYS A 46 -6.38 -36.49 16.83
C LYS A 46 -7.42 -35.99 15.83
N PRO A 47 -8.18 -36.89 15.15
CA PRO A 47 -9.24 -36.48 14.23
C PRO A 47 -10.29 -35.60 14.91
N ILE A 48 -10.64 -34.48 14.28
CA ILE A 48 -11.72 -33.59 14.73
C ILE A 48 -13.04 -34.10 14.16
N THR A 49 -13.90 -34.62 15.04
CA THR A 49 -15.26 -35.08 14.70
C THR A 49 -16.36 -34.12 15.18
N ASP A 50 -16.02 -33.13 16.00
CA ASP A 50 -16.97 -32.14 16.51
C ASP A 50 -17.54 -31.28 15.38
N GLU A 51 -18.86 -31.35 15.18
CA GLU A 51 -19.54 -30.67 14.07
C GLU A 51 -19.39 -29.15 14.14
N LYS A 52 -19.37 -28.56 15.34
CA LYS A 52 -19.21 -27.10 15.51
C LYS A 52 -17.84 -26.63 15.05
N ARG A 53 -16.76 -27.35 15.41
CA ARG A 53 -15.40 -27.09 14.93
C ARG A 53 -15.31 -27.29 13.42
N LEU A 54 -15.86 -28.39 12.88
CA LEU A 54 -15.83 -28.66 11.44
C LEU A 54 -16.56 -27.57 10.64
N LEU A 55 -17.72 -27.12 11.10
CA LEU A 55 -18.49 -26.06 10.44
C LEU A 55 -17.73 -24.72 10.44
N ARG A 56 -17.05 -24.38 11.55
CA ARG A 56 -16.17 -23.21 11.61
C ARG A 56 -15.05 -23.30 10.58
N ILE A 57 -14.34 -24.43 10.54
CA ILE A 57 -13.21 -24.63 9.63
C ILE A 57 -13.67 -24.51 8.17
N ARG A 58 -14.82 -25.11 7.81
CA ARG A 58 -15.38 -25.01 6.46
C ARG A 58 -15.71 -23.57 6.07
N ARG A 59 -16.23 -22.75 6.99
CA ARG A 59 -16.51 -21.33 6.76
C ARG A 59 -15.28 -20.48 6.43
N LEU A 60 -14.08 -20.92 6.84
CA LEU A 60 -12.84 -20.23 6.48
C LEU A 60 -12.50 -20.32 4.98
N ALA A 61 -13.15 -21.23 4.25
CA ALA A 61 -12.97 -21.43 2.81
C ALA A 61 -11.49 -21.50 2.42
N ILE A 62 -10.73 -22.35 3.12
CA ILE A 62 -9.30 -22.57 2.86
C ILE A 62 -9.18 -23.30 1.53
N PRO A 63 -8.57 -22.69 0.48
CA PRO A 63 -8.53 -23.29 -0.85
C PRO A 63 -7.94 -24.71 -0.82
N PRO A 64 -8.54 -25.68 -1.54
CA PRO A 64 -8.11 -27.08 -1.48
C PRO A 64 -6.66 -27.28 -1.93
N ALA A 65 -6.18 -26.44 -2.86
CA ALA A 65 -4.80 -26.49 -3.36
C ALA A 65 -3.73 -26.01 -2.36
N TYR A 66 -4.10 -25.52 -1.18
CA TYR A 66 -3.10 -25.05 -0.20
C TYR A 66 -2.43 -26.21 0.54
N THR A 67 -1.10 -26.16 0.64
CA THR A 67 -0.27 -27.08 1.46
C THR A 67 0.14 -26.40 2.78
N ASP A 68 0.77 -27.14 3.69
CA ASP A 68 1.24 -26.64 5.00
C ASP A 68 0.20 -25.79 5.75
N VAL A 69 -1.02 -26.32 5.83
CA VAL A 69 -2.15 -25.57 6.39
C VAL A 69 -2.16 -25.65 7.91
N TRP A 70 -2.10 -24.48 8.54
CA TRP A 70 -2.36 -24.27 9.95
C TRP A 70 -3.71 -23.58 10.13
N ILE A 71 -4.50 -24.02 11.11
CA ILE A 71 -5.83 -23.48 11.38
C ILE A 71 -5.93 -23.15 12.87
N CYS A 72 -6.37 -21.94 13.20
CA CYS A 72 -6.47 -21.49 14.58
C CYS A 72 -7.48 -22.36 15.38
N PRO A 73 -7.11 -22.88 16.57
CA PRO A 73 -8.02 -23.64 17.42
C PRO A 73 -9.19 -22.83 17.97
N THR A 74 -8.99 -21.52 18.16
CA THR A 74 -9.96 -20.63 18.79
C THR A 74 -10.72 -19.79 17.76
N ALA A 75 -12.03 -19.63 17.98
CA ALA A 75 -12.87 -18.85 17.06
C ALA A 75 -12.57 -17.34 17.11
N ASN A 76 -12.01 -16.85 18.23
CA ASN A 76 -11.68 -15.45 18.43
C ASN A 76 -10.19 -15.12 18.17
N GLY A 77 -9.39 -16.03 17.60
CA GLY A 77 -8.04 -15.70 17.15
C GLY A 77 -8.06 -14.71 15.98
N HIS A 78 -7.23 -13.67 16.01
CA HIS A 78 -7.21 -12.67 14.92
C HIS A 78 -6.76 -13.28 13.58
N LEU A 79 -5.77 -14.18 13.61
CA LEU A 79 -5.38 -15.05 12.52
C LEU A 79 -6.16 -16.37 12.62
N GLN A 80 -6.88 -16.74 11.56
CA GLN A 80 -7.78 -17.89 11.52
C GLN A 80 -7.18 -19.09 10.79
N ALA A 81 -6.38 -18.87 9.75
CA ALA A 81 -5.64 -19.95 9.09
C ALA A 81 -4.46 -19.40 8.29
N THR A 82 -3.44 -20.22 8.10
CA THR A 82 -2.37 -20.02 7.13
C THR A 82 -2.23 -21.26 6.25
N GLY A 83 -1.58 -21.09 5.10
CA GLY A 83 -1.25 -22.19 4.19
C GLY A 83 -0.37 -21.69 3.05
N ARG A 84 0.24 -22.58 2.30
CA ARG A 84 1.04 -22.27 1.12
C ARG A 84 0.24 -22.49 -0.14
N ASP A 85 0.21 -21.51 -1.03
CA ASP A 85 -0.42 -21.68 -2.34
C ASP A 85 0.45 -22.52 -3.31
N ALA A 86 -0.06 -22.77 -4.52
CA ALA A 86 0.63 -23.52 -5.56
C ALA A 86 2.00 -22.94 -5.99
N ARG A 87 2.35 -21.71 -5.55
CA ARG A 87 3.65 -21.07 -5.77
C ARG A 87 4.51 -21.07 -4.50
N GLY A 88 4.14 -21.82 -3.47
CA GLY A 88 4.83 -21.89 -2.18
C GLY A 88 4.64 -20.66 -1.29
N ARG A 89 3.81 -19.68 -1.69
CA ARG A 89 3.64 -18.43 -0.95
C ARG A 89 2.74 -18.67 0.25
N LYS A 90 3.18 -18.23 1.43
CA LYS A 90 2.35 -18.21 2.65
C LYS A 90 1.16 -17.26 2.45
N GLN A 91 -0.03 -17.78 2.68
CA GLN A 91 -1.32 -17.12 2.54
C GLN A 91 -2.01 -17.13 3.90
N TYR A 92 -2.78 -16.08 4.18
CA TYR A 92 -3.39 -15.85 5.48
C TYR A 92 -4.92 -15.73 5.34
N ARG A 93 -5.61 -16.12 6.40
CA ARG A 93 -7.04 -15.91 6.62
C ARG A 93 -7.19 -15.26 7.98
N TYR A 94 -7.77 -14.07 8.02
CA TYR A 94 -7.99 -13.31 9.24
C TYR A 94 -9.46 -13.31 9.65
N HIS A 95 -9.72 -13.14 10.95
CA HIS A 95 -11.05 -12.89 11.49
C HIS A 95 -11.69 -11.64 10.85
N GLU A 96 -13.01 -11.58 10.73
CA GLU A 96 -13.71 -10.45 10.11
C GLU A 96 -13.51 -9.15 10.90
N ARG A 97 -13.75 -9.19 12.22
CA ARG A 97 -13.48 -8.05 13.13
C ARG A 97 -12.04 -7.53 13.10
N TRP A 98 -11.05 -8.41 12.87
CA TRP A 98 -9.65 -7.98 12.70
C TRP A 98 -9.48 -7.12 11.44
N ARG A 99 -10.17 -7.50 10.36
CA ARG A 99 -10.17 -6.73 9.11
C ARG A 99 -10.91 -5.41 9.25
N GLU A 100 -12.05 -5.39 9.94
CA GLU A 100 -12.83 -4.17 10.19
C GLU A 100 -12.02 -3.16 11.02
N LYS A 101 -11.46 -3.60 12.15
CA LYS A 101 -10.63 -2.73 13.00
C LYS A 101 -9.35 -2.27 12.30
N ARG A 102 -8.67 -3.13 11.52
CA ARG A 102 -7.51 -2.73 10.70
C ARG A 102 -7.90 -1.76 9.57
N ASP A 103 -9.11 -1.87 9.02
CA ASP A 103 -9.61 -0.93 8.01
C ASP A 103 -9.93 0.44 8.63
N GLU A 104 -10.48 0.49 9.85
CA GLU A 104 -10.69 1.72 10.64
C GLU A 104 -9.35 2.37 11.03
N THR A 105 -8.42 1.62 11.64
CA THR A 105 -7.10 2.16 12.00
C THR A 105 -6.29 2.60 10.78
N LYS A 106 -6.50 1.97 9.62
CA LYS A 106 -5.92 2.40 8.35
C LYS A 106 -6.41 3.78 7.90
N TYR A 107 -7.66 4.14 8.16
CA TYR A 107 -8.20 5.44 7.77
C TYR A 107 -7.73 6.56 8.72
N ASP A 108 -7.68 6.29 10.03
CA ASP A 108 -7.08 7.22 10.99
C ASP A 108 -5.60 7.44 10.69
N ARG A 109 -4.87 6.36 10.41
CA ARG A 109 -3.47 6.42 9.98
C ARG A 109 -3.29 7.23 8.69
N MET A 110 -4.25 7.22 7.78
CA MET A 110 -4.19 8.04 6.57
C MET A 110 -4.20 9.53 6.89
N LEU A 111 -4.92 9.95 7.94
CA LEU A 111 -4.91 11.34 8.42
C LEU A 111 -3.59 11.69 9.09
N ILE A 112 -3.07 10.82 9.95
CA ILE A 112 -1.77 11.02 10.59
C ILE A 112 -0.68 11.14 9.52
N PHE A 113 -0.73 10.28 8.49
CA PHE A 113 0.19 10.34 7.35
C PHE A 113 0.06 11.65 6.57
N GLY A 114 -1.17 12.06 6.22
CA GLY A 114 -1.43 13.33 5.53
C GLY A 114 -0.88 14.55 6.30
N ALA A 115 -0.99 14.54 7.63
CA ALA A 115 -0.42 15.58 8.49
C ALA A 115 1.12 15.55 8.57
N ALA A 116 1.73 14.37 8.46
CA ALA A 116 3.19 14.21 8.49
C ALA A 116 3.89 14.51 7.14
N LEU A 117 3.16 14.46 6.02
CA LEU A 117 3.73 14.67 4.68
C LEU A 117 4.56 15.95 4.52
N PRO A 118 4.15 17.13 5.03
CA PRO A 118 4.98 18.34 4.94
C PRO A 118 6.35 18.18 5.62
N LYS A 119 6.41 17.50 6.78
CA LYS A 119 7.66 17.21 7.49
C LYS A 119 8.53 16.27 6.68
N ILE A 120 7.94 15.18 6.16
CA ILE A 120 8.62 14.20 5.31
C ILE A 120 9.23 14.89 4.08
N ARG A 121 8.44 15.68 3.35
CA ARG A 121 8.90 16.42 2.16
C ARG A 121 10.03 17.39 2.47
N LYS A 122 9.95 18.11 3.59
CA LYS A 122 11.03 19.03 4.01
C LYS A 122 12.35 18.28 4.22
N ARG A 123 12.33 17.10 4.86
CA ARG A 123 13.54 16.29 5.06
C ARG A 123 14.03 15.66 3.75
N VAL A 124 13.14 15.15 2.91
CA VAL A 124 13.48 14.66 1.55
C VAL A 124 14.19 15.74 0.74
N GLU A 125 13.68 16.97 0.73
CA GLU A 125 14.31 18.08 0.00
C GLU A 125 15.72 18.42 0.50
N ALA A 126 15.94 18.35 1.81
CA ALA A 126 17.25 18.53 2.42
C ALA A 126 18.21 17.38 2.04
N ASP A 127 17.76 16.13 2.14
CA ASP A 127 18.59 14.96 1.83
C ASP A 127 18.93 14.85 0.34
N LEU A 128 18.02 15.26 -0.54
CA LEU A 128 18.29 15.40 -1.98
C LEU A 128 19.41 16.43 -2.27
N ALA A 129 19.75 17.32 -1.32
CA ALA A 129 20.72 18.40 -1.50
C ALA A 129 22.14 17.98 -1.11
N LEU A 130 22.28 16.84 -0.43
CA LEU A 130 23.57 16.31 0.02
C LEU A 130 24.56 16.17 -1.15
N PRO A 131 25.86 16.42 -0.95
CA PRO A 131 26.89 16.13 -1.95
C PRO A 131 27.01 14.62 -2.18
N GLY A 132 27.60 14.21 -3.31
CA GLY A 132 27.80 12.79 -3.63
C GLY A 132 26.50 11.98 -3.81
N LEU A 133 26.58 10.68 -3.48
CA LEU A 133 25.48 9.70 -3.46
C LEU A 133 25.41 8.92 -2.13
N PRO A 134 25.35 9.59 -0.96
CA PRO A 134 25.20 8.91 0.32
C PRO A 134 23.83 8.24 0.43
N ARG A 135 23.70 7.26 1.35
CA ARG A 135 22.48 6.50 1.62
C ARG A 135 21.21 7.36 1.63
N ASN A 136 21.18 8.41 2.47
CA ASN A 136 19.99 9.24 2.63
C ASN A 136 19.57 9.98 1.36
N LYS A 137 20.52 10.38 0.50
CA LYS A 137 20.19 11.05 -0.77
C LYS A 137 19.52 10.09 -1.75
N VAL A 138 20.02 8.86 -1.82
CA VAL A 138 19.44 7.82 -2.69
C VAL A 138 18.05 7.43 -2.19
N LEU A 139 17.87 7.27 -0.87
CA LEU A 139 16.56 7.00 -0.27
C LEU A 139 15.57 8.14 -0.46
N ALA A 140 15.99 9.40 -0.28
CA ALA A 140 15.19 10.58 -0.58
C ALA A 140 14.77 10.62 -2.06
N THR A 141 15.67 10.21 -2.97
CA THR A 141 15.36 10.09 -4.40
C THR A 141 14.29 9.03 -4.65
N ILE A 142 14.38 7.87 -4.01
CA ILE A 142 13.37 6.81 -4.11
C ILE A 142 12.02 7.27 -3.57
N VAL A 143 11.99 7.94 -2.41
CA VAL A 143 10.74 8.48 -1.83
C VAL A 143 10.11 9.52 -2.75
N SER A 144 10.92 10.44 -3.30
CA SER A 144 10.44 11.47 -4.23
C SER A 144 9.89 10.86 -5.53
N LEU A 145 10.57 9.83 -6.08
CA LEU A 145 10.08 9.09 -7.24
C LEU A 145 8.79 8.34 -6.91
N MET A 146 8.72 7.63 -5.78
CA MET A 146 7.54 6.91 -5.33
C MET A 146 6.32 7.83 -5.24
N GLU A 147 6.49 9.01 -4.64
CA GLU A 147 5.43 10.00 -4.50
C GLU A 147 4.91 10.51 -5.85
N ARG A 148 5.81 10.82 -6.79
CA ARG A 148 5.45 11.45 -8.08
C ARG A 148 4.99 10.46 -9.14
N THR A 149 5.53 9.24 -9.10
CA THR A 149 5.27 8.22 -10.14
C THR A 149 4.29 7.15 -9.67
N PHE A 150 4.02 7.09 -8.37
CA PHE A 150 3.28 6.01 -7.70
C PHE A 150 3.88 4.62 -7.93
N ILE A 151 5.11 4.49 -8.43
CA ILE A 151 5.76 3.19 -8.59
C ILE A 151 5.91 2.55 -7.21
N ARG A 152 5.64 1.25 -7.12
CA ARG A 152 5.82 0.51 -5.86
C ARG A 152 7.31 0.38 -5.56
N VAL A 153 7.67 0.45 -4.28
CA VAL A 153 9.06 0.22 -3.83
C VAL A 153 9.59 -1.12 -4.36
N GLY A 154 8.80 -2.19 -4.31
CA GLY A 154 9.22 -3.51 -4.80
C GLY A 154 9.93 -4.32 -3.70
N ASN A 155 10.04 -5.62 -3.90
CA ASN A 155 10.67 -6.55 -2.97
C ASN A 155 11.48 -7.57 -3.80
N GLU A 156 12.71 -7.84 -3.37
CA GLU A 156 13.67 -8.64 -4.12
C GLU A 156 13.22 -10.09 -4.36
N GLU A 157 12.56 -10.70 -3.37
CA GLU A 157 11.99 -12.05 -3.48
C GLU A 157 10.97 -12.12 -4.63
N TYR A 158 10.13 -11.09 -4.76
CA TYR A 158 9.14 -11.01 -5.85
C TYR A 158 9.78 -10.78 -7.21
N ALA A 159 10.87 -10.00 -7.26
CA ALA A 159 11.59 -9.70 -8.49
C ALA A 159 12.28 -10.93 -9.07
N ARG A 160 12.91 -11.75 -8.22
CA ARG A 160 13.58 -12.99 -8.63
C ARG A 160 12.58 -14.02 -9.15
N THR A 161 11.48 -14.25 -8.43
CA THR A 161 10.51 -15.30 -8.76
C THR A 161 9.58 -14.94 -9.91
N ASN A 162 9.11 -13.69 -9.98
CA ASN A 162 8.07 -13.30 -10.94
C ASN A 162 8.58 -12.40 -12.08
N LYS A 163 9.88 -12.09 -12.13
CA LYS A 163 10.46 -11.07 -13.03
C LYS A 163 9.65 -9.76 -13.00
N SER A 164 9.24 -9.37 -11.79
CA SER A 164 8.39 -8.21 -11.51
C SER A 164 9.15 -7.19 -10.66
N TYR A 165 9.29 -5.96 -11.15
CA TYR A 165 10.17 -4.96 -10.58
C TYR A 165 9.38 -3.83 -9.88
N GLY A 166 10.01 -3.22 -8.89
CA GLY A 166 9.63 -1.93 -8.27
C GLY A 166 10.87 -1.05 -8.18
N LEU A 167 10.79 0.12 -7.53
CA LEU A 167 11.91 1.07 -7.41
C LEU A 167 13.20 0.40 -6.91
N THR A 168 13.18 -0.30 -5.78
CA THR A 168 14.38 -0.90 -5.15
C THR A 168 14.89 -2.16 -5.85
N THR A 169 14.10 -2.76 -6.75
CA THR A 169 14.52 -3.94 -7.53
C THR A 169 14.76 -3.62 -8.99
N MET A 170 14.65 -2.35 -9.36
CA MET A 170 14.81 -1.91 -10.73
C MET A 170 16.26 -2.03 -11.17
N ARG A 171 16.49 -2.32 -12.46
CA ARG A 171 17.82 -2.43 -13.05
C ARG A 171 18.09 -1.27 -13.98
N ASN A 172 19.37 -1.02 -14.27
CA ASN A 172 19.81 0.06 -15.17
C ASN A 172 19.10 0.07 -16.52
N LYS A 173 18.80 -1.10 -17.08
CA LYS A 173 18.08 -1.25 -18.37
C LYS A 173 16.62 -0.76 -18.35
N HIS A 174 16.00 -0.64 -17.19
CA HIS A 174 14.60 -0.21 -17.05
C HIS A 174 14.45 1.31 -17.09
N VAL A 175 15.55 2.06 -17.15
CA VAL A 175 15.51 3.53 -17.08
C VAL A 175 16.31 4.16 -18.20
N LYS A 176 15.70 5.17 -18.83
CA LYS A 176 16.36 6.07 -19.78
C LYS A 176 16.30 7.49 -19.23
N VAL A 177 17.46 8.14 -19.13
CA VAL A 177 17.57 9.54 -18.71
C VAL A 177 17.97 10.39 -19.92
N ASN A 178 17.10 11.35 -20.29
CA ASN A 178 17.30 12.25 -21.42
C ASN A 178 17.16 13.71 -20.95
N GLY A 179 18.28 14.38 -20.68
CA GLY A 179 18.29 15.75 -20.17
C GLY A 179 17.58 15.85 -18.81
N THR A 180 16.43 16.51 -18.77
CA THR A 180 15.60 16.66 -17.55
C THR A 180 14.52 15.59 -17.41
N LYS A 181 14.37 14.70 -18.39
CA LYS A 181 13.34 13.66 -18.41
C LYS A 181 13.93 12.30 -18.01
N VAL A 182 13.21 11.57 -17.17
CA VAL A 182 13.48 10.17 -16.83
C VAL A 182 12.28 9.35 -17.26
N ARG A 183 12.53 8.30 -18.04
CA ARG A 183 11.53 7.32 -18.45
C ARG A 183 11.82 5.99 -17.80
N PHE A 184 10.85 5.48 -17.07
CA PHE A 184 10.84 4.15 -16.48
C PHE A 184 10.04 3.21 -17.38
N ASN A 185 10.64 2.10 -17.81
CA ASN A 185 9.99 1.02 -18.55
C ASN A 185 10.34 -0.32 -17.91
N PHE A 186 9.34 -0.96 -17.28
CA PHE A 186 9.54 -2.20 -16.55
C PHE A 186 8.25 -2.99 -16.40
N ARG A 187 8.41 -4.31 -16.22
CA ARG A 187 7.33 -5.22 -15.85
C ARG A 187 7.13 -5.21 -14.34
N GLY A 188 5.97 -4.75 -13.86
CA GLY A 188 5.62 -4.61 -12.45
C GLY A 188 4.84 -5.80 -11.86
N LYS A 189 4.18 -5.57 -10.72
CA LYS A 189 3.37 -6.58 -10.01
C LYS A 189 2.32 -7.20 -10.94
N SER A 190 2.16 -8.51 -10.84
CA SER A 190 1.25 -9.31 -11.70
C SER A 190 1.60 -9.29 -13.19
N GLY A 191 2.82 -8.87 -13.54
CA GLY A 191 3.32 -8.86 -14.91
C GLY A 191 2.81 -7.70 -15.76
N VAL A 192 2.24 -6.66 -15.15
CA VAL A 192 1.75 -5.46 -15.83
C VAL A 192 2.93 -4.63 -16.34
N GLU A 193 2.93 -4.26 -17.61
CA GLU A 193 3.94 -3.35 -18.17
C GLU A 193 3.66 -1.91 -17.73
N HIS A 194 4.69 -1.22 -17.26
CA HIS A 194 4.65 0.16 -16.82
C HIS A 194 5.58 1.01 -17.68
N GLU A 195 5.03 2.09 -18.26
CA GLU A 195 5.80 3.19 -18.83
C GLU A 195 5.43 4.46 -18.06
N VAL A 196 6.41 5.05 -17.36
CA VAL A 196 6.19 6.24 -16.52
C VAL A 196 7.28 7.27 -16.81
N ASP A 197 6.85 8.48 -17.14
CA ASP A 197 7.72 9.62 -17.42
C ASP A 197 7.69 10.62 -16.26
N ILE A 198 8.86 11.14 -15.89
CA ILE A 198 8.99 12.28 -14.98
C ILE A 198 9.91 13.33 -15.60
N ALA A 199 9.52 14.60 -15.48
CA ALA A 199 10.33 15.74 -15.87
C ALA A 199 10.78 16.50 -14.63
N ASP A 200 11.99 16.22 -14.15
CA ASP A 200 12.59 16.91 -13.01
C ASP A 200 14.12 16.92 -13.17
N ARG A 201 14.69 18.12 -13.30
CA ARG A 201 16.13 18.31 -13.55
C ARG A 201 17.00 17.70 -12.46
N ARG A 202 16.59 17.79 -11.19
CA ARG A 202 17.37 17.31 -10.05
C ARG A 202 17.31 15.80 -9.96
N LEU A 203 16.11 15.21 -10.04
CA LEU A 203 15.93 13.77 -10.01
C LEU A 203 16.59 13.12 -11.22
N ALA A 204 16.46 13.68 -12.42
CA ALA A 204 17.14 13.18 -13.62
C ALA A 204 18.66 13.12 -13.43
N ARG A 205 19.26 14.16 -12.85
CA ARG A 205 20.69 14.19 -12.55
C ARG A 205 21.09 13.13 -11.52
N ILE A 206 20.31 12.96 -10.45
CA ILE A 206 20.62 11.97 -9.41
C ILE A 206 20.47 10.55 -9.97
N VAL A 207 19.35 10.26 -10.64
CA VAL A 207 19.10 8.96 -11.28
C VAL A 207 20.19 8.63 -12.29
N LYS A 208 20.67 9.61 -13.07
CA LYS A 208 21.79 9.38 -14.00
C LYS A 208 23.07 8.98 -13.26
N LYS A 209 23.45 9.72 -12.21
CA LYS A 209 24.64 9.39 -11.41
C LYS A 209 24.54 8.02 -10.74
N VAL A 210 23.35 7.68 -10.25
CA VAL A 210 23.04 6.40 -9.62
C VAL A 210 23.12 5.26 -10.65
N GLN A 211 22.61 5.47 -11.87
CA GLN A 211 22.72 4.54 -13.00
C GLN A 211 24.18 4.32 -13.47
N ASP A 212 25.06 5.30 -13.26
CA ASP A 212 26.48 5.22 -13.63
C ASP A 212 27.34 4.49 -12.57
N LEU A 213 26.76 4.10 -11.42
CA LEU A 213 27.45 3.25 -10.44
C LEU A 213 27.66 1.83 -10.98
N PRO A 214 28.76 1.15 -10.58
CA PRO A 214 28.99 -0.24 -10.96
C PRO A 214 27.87 -1.15 -10.41
N GLY A 215 27.35 -2.03 -11.26
CA GLY A 215 26.32 -2.99 -10.89
C GLY A 215 25.19 -3.11 -11.90
N GLN A 216 24.25 -4.02 -11.64
CA GLN A 216 23.04 -4.19 -12.46
C GLN A 216 21.83 -3.47 -11.89
N GLN A 217 21.77 -3.31 -10.56
CA GLN A 217 20.69 -2.61 -9.88
C GLN A 217 20.78 -1.12 -10.20
N LEU A 218 19.62 -0.48 -10.31
CA LEU A 218 19.55 0.94 -10.56
C LEU A 218 19.97 1.70 -9.31
N PHE A 219 19.29 1.47 -8.18
CA PHE A 219 19.54 2.23 -6.96
C PHE A 219 20.55 1.55 -6.04
N GLY A 220 21.75 2.12 -6.02
CA GLY A 220 22.76 1.91 -4.99
C GLY A 220 23.25 3.25 -4.44
N TYR A 221 23.89 3.20 -3.27
CA TYR A 221 24.56 4.34 -2.65
C TYR A 221 26.03 4.04 -2.40
N VAL A 222 26.82 5.10 -2.23
CA VAL A 222 28.23 4.99 -1.82
C VAL A 222 28.28 5.12 -0.30
N ASP A 223 28.83 4.13 0.38
CA ASP A 223 29.01 4.13 1.82
C ASP A 223 30.24 4.97 2.26
N GLU A 224 30.49 5.00 3.57
CA GLU A 224 31.60 5.78 4.16
C GLU A 224 32.98 5.25 3.75
N GLU A 225 33.07 3.98 3.36
CA GLU A 225 34.29 3.32 2.90
C GLU A 225 34.52 3.50 1.39
N GLY A 226 33.55 4.09 0.69
CA GLY A 226 33.59 4.31 -0.76
C GLY A 226 33.07 3.11 -1.57
N ASN A 227 32.52 2.09 -0.91
CA ASN A 227 31.94 0.93 -1.57
C ASN A 227 30.50 1.22 -2.02
N VAL A 228 30.06 0.51 -3.06
CA VAL A 228 28.68 0.60 -3.55
C VAL A 228 27.82 -0.45 -2.86
N ALA A 229 26.77 0.01 -2.16
CA ALA A 229 25.79 -0.82 -1.51
C ALA A 229 24.42 -0.70 -2.19
N ASP A 230 23.72 -1.83 -2.31
CA ASP A 230 22.37 -1.89 -2.87
C ASP A 230 21.33 -1.31 -1.88
N VAL A 231 20.22 -0.80 -2.41
CA VAL A 231 19.08 -0.35 -1.60
C VAL A 231 18.00 -1.42 -1.53
N THR A 232 17.54 -1.75 -0.32
CA THR A 232 16.43 -2.68 -0.10
C THR A 232 15.10 -1.94 0.15
N SER A 233 13.99 -2.68 0.15
CA SER A 233 12.71 -2.12 0.60
C SER A 233 12.68 -1.77 2.09
N GLN A 234 13.49 -2.47 2.90
CA GLN A 234 13.58 -2.20 4.33
C GLN A 234 14.23 -0.84 4.55
N ASP A 235 15.31 -0.54 3.83
CA ASP A 235 15.99 0.77 3.91
C ASP A 235 15.06 1.95 3.66
N VAL A 236 14.15 1.81 2.69
CA VAL A 236 13.15 2.85 2.37
C VAL A 236 12.16 3.04 3.51
N ASN A 237 11.66 1.95 4.11
CA ASN A 237 10.73 2.05 5.23
C ASN A 237 11.42 2.59 6.50
N ASP A 238 12.66 2.18 6.77
CA ASP A 238 13.45 2.68 7.90
C ASP A 238 13.73 4.17 7.76
N TYR A 239 14.07 4.62 6.54
CA TYR A 239 14.23 6.03 6.24
C TYR A 239 12.92 6.81 6.44
N LEU A 240 11.78 6.29 5.97
CA LEU A 240 10.48 6.92 6.22
C LEU A 240 10.18 7.05 7.71
N ARG A 241 10.51 6.02 8.50
CA ARG A 241 10.36 6.05 9.96
C ARG A 241 11.24 7.10 10.61
N GLU A 242 12.53 7.14 10.25
CA GLU A 242 13.48 8.12 10.77
C GLU A 242 13.03 9.56 10.51
N ILE A 243 12.62 9.87 9.27
CA ILE A 243 12.32 11.25 8.87
C ILE A 243 10.94 11.73 9.33
N SER A 244 10.00 10.80 9.53
CA SER A 244 8.66 11.13 10.00
C SER A 244 8.56 11.09 11.53
N GLY A 245 9.33 10.24 12.19
CA GLY A 245 9.17 9.92 13.62
C GLY A 245 7.98 9.00 13.91
N GLU A 246 7.39 8.41 12.86
CA GLU A 246 6.18 7.59 12.89
C GLU A 246 6.46 6.30 12.11
N ASP A 247 5.75 5.21 12.38
CA ASP A 247 5.98 3.92 11.70
C ASP A 247 5.39 3.87 10.27
N PHE A 248 5.57 4.91 9.46
CA PHE A 248 5.08 4.97 8.08
C PHE A 248 5.85 4.05 7.12
N THR A 249 5.14 3.62 6.09
CA THR A 249 5.63 2.72 5.05
C THR A 249 5.36 3.30 3.66
N ALA A 250 6.02 2.73 2.66
CA ALA A 250 5.74 3.03 1.25
C ALA A 250 4.26 2.84 0.83
N LYS A 251 3.51 2.00 1.54
CA LYS A 251 2.09 1.76 1.26
C LYS A 251 1.24 2.99 1.59
N ASP A 252 1.60 3.74 2.63
CA ASP A 252 0.86 4.90 3.12
C ASP A 252 0.81 6.03 2.08
N PHE A 253 1.91 6.23 1.33
CA PHE A 253 1.94 7.14 0.18
C PHE A 253 0.86 6.80 -0.86
N ARG A 254 0.74 5.51 -1.18
CA ARG A 254 -0.20 5.06 -2.23
C ARG A 254 -1.65 5.09 -1.77
N THR A 255 -1.92 4.87 -0.48
CA THR A 255 -3.27 4.96 0.08
C THR A 255 -3.73 6.42 0.20
N TRP A 256 -2.83 7.32 0.61
CA TRP A 256 -3.08 8.76 0.58
C TRP A 256 -3.32 9.26 -0.86
N ALA A 257 -2.40 8.95 -1.78
CA ALA A 257 -2.53 9.35 -3.17
C ALA A 257 -3.81 8.81 -3.82
N GLY A 258 -4.18 7.55 -3.57
CA GLY A 258 -5.42 6.98 -4.08
C GLY A 258 -6.66 7.75 -3.63
N THR A 259 -6.68 8.19 -2.37
CA THR A 259 -7.76 8.99 -1.80
C THR A 259 -7.82 10.39 -2.41
N VAL A 260 -6.67 11.07 -2.53
CA VAL A 260 -6.58 12.41 -3.12
C VAL A 260 -6.96 12.37 -4.60
N LEU A 261 -6.45 11.41 -5.38
CA LEU A 261 -6.78 11.24 -6.79
C LEU A 261 -8.26 10.91 -7.00
N ALA A 262 -8.87 10.12 -6.11
CA ALA A 262 -10.31 9.85 -6.16
C ALA A 262 -11.13 11.11 -5.92
N ALA A 263 -10.73 11.94 -4.95
CA ALA A 263 -11.37 13.23 -4.69
C ALA A 263 -11.29 14.15 -5.91
N VAL A 264 -10.10 14.28 -6.52
CA VAL A 264 -9.88 15.05 -7.75
C VAL A 264 -10.76 14.54 -8.90
N ALA A 265 -10.75 13.23 -9.15
CA ALA A 265 -11.49 12.63 -10.25
C ALA A 265 -13.01 12.80 -10.09
N LEU A 266 -13.53 12.66 -8.87
CA LEU A 266 -14.95 12.88 -8.59
C LEU A 266 -15.34 14.34 -8.74
N ASN A 267 -14.49 15.25 -8.27
CA ASN A 267 -14.73 16.68 -8.42
C ASN A 267 -14.74 17.11 -9.89
N ALA A 268 -13.90 16.52 -10.74
CA ALA A 268 -13.85 16.79 -12.17
C ALA A 268 -15.06 16.25 -12.96
N LEU A 269 -15.83 15.31 -12.39
CA LEU A 269 -17.04 14.75 -13.01
C LEU A 269 -18.32 15.58 -12.73
N ASP A 270 -18.17 16.71 -12.02
CA ASP A 270 -19.24 17.63 -11.62
C ASP A 270 -20.43 16.95 -10.90
N ALA A 271 -21.50 17.72 -10.66
CA ALA A 271 -22.74 17.23 -10.05
C ALA A 271 -23.46 16.22 -10.95
N PHE A 272 -24.34 15.41 -10.36
CA PHE A 272 -25.14 14.41 -11.07
C PHE A 272 -26.63 14.65 -10.85
N GLU A 273 -27.43 14.26 -11.84
CA GLU A 273 -28.89 14.45 -11.82
C GLU A 273 -29.62 13.33 -11.07
N ASN A 274 -29.03 12.12 -11.03
CA ASN A 274 -29.66 10.95 -10.42
C ASN A 274 -28.64 9.96 -9.84
N LYS A 275 -29.13 9.05 -8.97
CA LYS A 275 -28.30 8.04 -8.27
C LYS A 275 -27.57 7.09 -9.22
N THR A 276 -28.12 6.81 -10.40
CA THR A 276 -27.48 5.93 -11.40
C THR A 276 -26.25 6.60 -11.98
N GLN A 277 -26.36 7.89 -12.33
CA GLN A 277 -25.23 8.69 -12.78
C GLN A 277 -24.16 8.82 -11.68
N ALA A 278 -24.55 9.04 -10.43
CA ALA A 278 -23.61 9.09 -9.30
C ALA A 278 -22.77 7.81 -9.17
N LYS A 279 -23.42 6.64 -9.22
CA LYS A 279 -22.73 5.33 -9.17
C LYS A 279 -21.81 5.13 -10.38
N LYS A 280 -22.22 5.58 -11.57
CA LYS A 280 -21.40 5.53 -12.78
C LYS A 280 -20.15 6.41 -12.64
N ASN A 281 -20.30 7.63 -12.13
CA ASN A 281 -19.20 8.56 -11.89
C ASN A 281 -18.20 7.99 -10.87
N VAL A 282 -18.68 7.42 -9.76
CA VAL A 282 -17.82 6.72 -8.78
C VAL A 282 -17.06 5.56 -9.42
N LYS A 283 -17.73 4.74 -10.24
CA LYS A 283 -17.06 3.63 -10.95
C LYS A 283 -15.97 4.16 -11.89
N SER A 284 -16.24 5.23 -12.62
CA SER A 284 -15.27 5.88 -13.52
C SER A 284 -14.07 6.43 -12.76
N ALA A 285 -14.29 7.15 -11.66
CA ALA A 285 -13.23 7.69 -10.81
C ALA A 285 -12.33 6.57 -10.25
N ILE A 286 -12.92 5.52 -9.66
CA ILE A 286 -12.16 4.37 -9.15
C ILE A 286 -11.35 3.71 -10.26
N THR A 287 -11.93 3.57 -11.47
CA THR A 287 -11.24 2.98 -12.61
C THR A 287 -10.05 3.83 -13.08
N ALA A 288 -10.19 5.16 -13.06
CA ALA A 288 -9.09 6.07 -13.39
C ALA A 288 -7.96 5.96 -12.36
N VAL A 289 -8.28 6.03 -11.06
CA VAL A 289 -7.30 5.89 -9.97
C VAL A 289 -6.62 4.52 -10.00
N SER A 290 -7.37 3.44 -10.28
CA SER A 290 -6.81 2.10 -10.32
C SER A 290 -5.80 1.92 -11.45
N LYS A 291 -6.00 2.59 -12.59
CA LYS A 291 -5.03 2.62 -13.70
C LYS A 291 -3.75 3.34 -13.29
N ILE A 292 -3.85 4.52 -12.69
CA ILE A 292 -2.70 5.31 -12.21
C ILE A 292 -1.89 4.49 -11.18
N LEU A 293 -2.57 3.87 -10.22
CA LEU A 293 -1.90 3.08 -9.18
C LEU A 293 -1.48 1.67 -9.65
N GLY A 294 -1.92 1.20 -10.82
CA GLY A 294 -1.69 -0.16 -11.30
C GLY A 294 -2.32 -1.23 -10.37
N ASN A 295 -3.59 -1.07 -10.00
CA ASN A 295 -4.39 -1.99 -9.19
C ASN A 295 -5.68 -2.39 -9.94
N THR A 296 -6.37 -3.44 -9.50
CA THR A 296 -7.75 -3.68 -9.95
C THR A 296 -8.71 -2.65 -9.32
N PRO A 297 -9.84 -2.30 -9.96
CA PRO A 297 -10.81 -1.37 -9.39
C PRO A 297 -11.34 -1.79 -8.02
N ALA A 298 -11.58 -3.10 -7.82
CA ALA A 298 -12.05 -3.65 -6.55
C ALA A 298 -11.03 -3.45 -5.41
N VAL A 299 -9.74 -3.75 -5.68
CA VAL A 299 -8.66 -3.55 -4.72
C VAL A 299 -8.44 -2.06 -4.47
N CYS A 300 -8.50 -1.22 -5.51
CA CYS A 300 -8.35 0.22 -5.37
C CYS A 300 -9.43 0.82 -4.45
N ARG A 301 -10.71 0.46 -4.68
CA ARG A 301 -11.83 0.89 -3.84
C ARG A 301 -11.67 0.44 -2.39
N LYS A 302 -11.31 -0.82 -2.15
CA LYS A 302 -11.26 -1.38 -0.79
C LYS A 302 -10.03 -0.94 -0.01
N CYS A 303 -8.87 -0.85 -0.67
CA CYS A 303 -7.59 -0.74 0.01
C CYS A 303 -6.93 0.64 -0.14
N TYR A 304 -7.32 1.48 -1.10
CA TYR A 304 -6.56 2.69 -1.45
C TYR A 304 -7.38 3.98 -1.46
N ILE A 305 -8.70 3.92 -1.31
CA ILE A 305 -9.56 5.10 -1.33
C ILE A 305 -10.32 5.18 0.00
N HIS A 306 -10.26 6.32 0.67
CA HIS A 306 -11.05 6.56 1.87
C HIS A 306 -12.56 6.59 1.54
N PRO A 307 -13.42 5.80 2.21
CA PRO A 307 -14.83 5.66 1.86
C PRO A 307 -15.61 6.97 1.96
N ALA A 308 -15.29 7.82 2.95
CA ALA A 308 -15.91 9.15 3.10
C ALA A 308 -15.83 10.01 1.83
N VAL A 309 -14.78 9.89 1.00
CA VAL A 309 -14.68 10.62 -0.28
C VAL A 309 -15.75 10.14 -1.26
N LEU A 310 -15.98 8.82 -1.34
CA LEU A 310 -16.98 8.24 -2.21
C LEU A 310 -18.41 8.52 -1.71
N GLU A 311 -18.62 8.41 -0.40
CA GLU A 311 -19.91 8.63 0.26
C GLU A 311 -20.37 10.08 0.13
N THR A 312 -19.46 11.04 0.29
CA THR A 312 -19.76 12.48 0.12
C THR A 312 -20.25 12.78 -1.28
N TYR A 313 -19.57 12.23 -2.28
CA TYR A 313 -20.04 12.36 -3.66
C TYR A 313 -21.40 11.71 -3.83
N LEU A 314 -21.61 10.48 -3.35
CA LEU A 314 -22.91 9.79 -3.47
C LEU A 314 -24.07 10.50 -2.74
N SER A 315 -23.80 11.31 -1.72
CA SER A 315 -24.80 12.14 -1.04
C SER A 315 -25.13 13.44 -1.78
N GLY A 316 -24.49 13.72 -2.92
CA GLY A 316 -24.65 14.98 -3.66
C GLY A 316 -23.86 16.15 -3.07
N SER A 317 -22.97 15.88 -2.12
CA SER A 317 -22.10 16.88 -1.52
C SER A 317 -20.75 16.90 -2.23
N MET A 318 -20.06 18.04 -2.17
CA MET A 318 -18.70 18.19 -2.71
C MET A 318 -17.73 18.50 -1.57
N ILE A 319 -16.45 18.19 -1.79
CA ILE A 319 -15.38 18.58 -0.86
C ILE A 319 -15.13 20.07 -1.05
N GLU A 320 -15.32 20.85 0.02
CA GLU A 320 -15.20 22.30 -0.03
C GLU A 320 -13.79 22.75 -0.45
N GLY A 321 -13.72 23.77 -1.31
CA GLY A 321 -12.46 24.33 -1.80
C GLY A 321 -11.71 23.46 -2.81
N LEU A 322 -12.13 22.20 -3.03
CA LEU A 322 -11.46 21.27 -3.92
C LEU A 322 -11.51 21.72 -5.38
N ARG A 323 -12.67 22.20 -5.86
CA ARG A 323 -12.86 22.63 -7.26
C ARG A 323 -11.82 23.64 -7.74
N ARG A 324 -11.75 24.78 -7.05
CA ARG A 324 -10.77 25.85 -7.35
C ARG A 324 -9.33 25.34 -7.31
N LYS A 325 -9.00 24.50 -6.33
CA LYS A 325 -7.64 23.97 -6.14
C LYS A 325 -7.28 22.93 -7.21
N THR A 326 -8.25 22.12 -7.63
CA THR A 326 -8.10 21.16 -8.74
C THR A 326 -7.90 21.88 -10.06
N GLU A 327 -8.68 22.93 -10.35
CA GLU A 327 -8.52 23.75 -11.56
C GLU A 327 -7.12 24.37 -11.64
N GLN A 328 -6.61 24.90 -10.52
CA GLN A 328 -5.23 25.41 -10.43
C GLN A 328 -4.18 24.31 -10.66
N ALA A 329 -4.31 23.15 -10.00
CA ALA A 329 -3.36 22.04 -10.14
C ALA A 329 -3.34 21.43 -11.55
N LEU A 330 -4.49 21.38 -12.23
CA LEU A 330 -4.60 20.90 -13.61
C LEU A 330 -3.97 21.89 -14.60
N ALA A 331 -4.11 23.20 -14.38
CA ALA A 331 -3.49 24.23 -15.20
C ALA A 331 -1.95 24.20 -15.14
N GLU A 332 -1.38 23.76 -14.03
CA GLU A 332 0.07 23.67 -13.80
C GLU A 332 0.69 22.32 -14.22
N ASN A 333 -0.02 21.48 -14.99
CA ASN A 333 0.44 20.15 -15.46
C ASN A 333 0.79 19.15 -14.33
N LEU A 334 -0.01 19.14 -13.25
CA LEU A 334 -0.16 17.99 -12.33
C LEU A 334 1.04 17.45 -11.51
N PRO A 335 2.19 18.11 -11.26
CA PRO A 335 3.20 17.49 -10.40
C PRO A 335 2.93 17.74 -8.90
N ASP A 336 2.06 18.69 -8.56
CA ASP A 336 1.95 19.22 -7.22
C ASP A 336 0.52 19.23 -6.68
N LEU A 337 0.09 18.10 -6.12
CA LEU A 337 -1.22 17.94 -5.49
C LEU A 337 -1.33 18.66 -4.13
N ARG A 338 -0.31 19.41 -3.67
CA ARG A 338 -0.26 20.00 -2.33
C ARG A 338 -1.52 20.80 -1.94
N SER A 339 -2.05 21.60 -2.85
CA SER A 339 -3.23 22.42 -2.58
C SER A 339 -4.48 21.53 -2.36
N VAL A 340 -4.65 20.52 -3.22
CA VAL A 340 -5.71 19.51 -3.19
C VAL A 340 -5.63 18.65 -1.93
N GLU A 341 -4.42 18.20 -1.57
CA GLU A 341 -4.15 17.42 -0.35
C GLU A 341 -4.66 18.12 0.90
N ALA A 342 -4.40 19.43 1.03
CA ALA A 342 -4.88 20.20 2.17
C ALA A 342 -6.41 20.27 2.25
N ALA A 343 -7.11 20.34 1.10
CA ALA A 343 -8.58 20.33 1.08
C ALA A 343 -9.14 18.96 1.49
N VAL A 344 -8.55 17.87 0.97
CA VAL A 344 -8.92 16.50 1.33
C VAL A 344 -8.64 16.25 2.83
N MET A 345 -7.51 16.72 3.34
CA MET A 345 -7.15 16.60 4.75
C MET A 345 -8.18 17.28 5.66
N SER A 346 -8.49 18.56 5.39
CA SER A 346 -9.47 19.32 6.16
C SER A 346 -10.85 18.66 6.14
N PHE A 347 -11.26 18.13 4.98
CA PHE A 347 -12.52 17.43 4.82
C PHE A 347 -12.57 16.15 5.67
N LEU A 348 -11.53 15.33 5.63
CA LEU A 348 -11.48 14.08 6.40
C LEU A 348 -11.41 14.34 7.91
N GLN A 349 -10.66 15.36 8.36
CA GLN A 349 -10.64 15.77 9.78
C GLN A 349 -12.02 16.19 10.28
N THR A 350 -12.75 16.98 9.48
CA THR A 350 -14.11 17.42 9.81
C THR A 350 -15.08 16.23 9.92
N ARG A 351 -14.94 15.25 9.02
CA ARG A 351 -15.74 14.00 9.06
C ARG A 351 -15.43 13.17 10.30
N LEU A 352 -14.16 13.02 10.67
CA LEU A 352 -13.76 12.28 11.87
C LEU A 352 -14.31 12.95 13.15
N ALA A 353 -14.16 14.27 13.27
CA ALA A 353 -14.72 15.03 14.41
C ALA A 353 -16.25 14.89 14.52
N SER A 354 -16.95 14.91 13.38
CA SER A 354 -18.41 14.73 13.34
C SER A 354 -18.87 13.31 13.69
N ALA A 355 -18.02 12.29 13.47
CA ALA A 355 -18.30 10.92 13.85
C ALA A 355 -18.09 10.70 15.37
N ASN A 356 -17.02 11.28 15.93
CA ASN A 356 -16.68 11.16 17.35
C ASN A 356 -17.61 11.97 18.27
N GLY A 357 -18.25 13.04 17.77
CA GLY A 357 -19.21 13.85 18.53
C GLY A 357 -20.65 13.31 18.56
N LYS A 358 -20.92 12.15 17.94
CA LYS A 358 -22.24 11.48 17.91
C LYS A 358 -22.32 10.24 18.82
N GLY A 359 -21.33 10.03 19.69
CA GLY A 359 -21.26 8.93 20.66
C GLY A 359 -22.11 9.17 21.90
#